data_AF-M0ZQA5-F1
#
_entry.id   AF-M0ZQA5-F1
#
_cell.length_a   1.000
_cell.length_b   1.000
_cell.length_c   1.000
_cell.angle_alpha   90.00
_cell.angle_beta   90.00
_cell.angle_gamma   90.00
#
_symmetry.space_group_name_H-M   'P 1'
#
loop_
_entity.id
_entity.type
_entity.pdbx_description
1 polymer ?
#
loop_
_entity_poly.entity_id
_entity_poly.type
_entity_poly.pdbx_seq_one_letter_code
_entity_poly.pdbx_strand_id
1 'polypeptide(L)' 'MNKLKEAAEDIGLPTFVVADAGRTQVASGSRTVLAVGPGSKSAVDSVTGKLRLL' A
#
# COMPACT_ATOMS: atom_id res chain seq x y z
N MET A 1 -7.25 1.80 -0.24
CA MET A 1 -6.21 0.77 -0.31
C MET A 1 -6.27 -0.04 -1.61
N ASN A 2 -7.43 -0.63 -1.96
CA ASN A 2 -7.56 -1.46 -3.19
C ASN A 2 -7.17 -0.71 -4.49
N LYS A 3 -7.65 0.53 -4.69
CA LYS A 3 -7.30 1.33 -5.88
C LYS A 3 -5.81 1.64 -6.03
N LEU A 4 -5.08 1.86 -4.92
CA LEU A 4 -3.64 2.13 -4.94
C LEU A 4 -2.84 0.85 -5.21
N LYS A 5 -3.31 -0.27 -4.66
CA LYS A 5 -2.75 -1.59 -4.92
C LYS A 5 -2.88 -1.95 -6.40
N GLU A 6 -4.09 -1.83 -6.95
CA GLU A 6 -4.39 -2.08 -8.37
C GLU A 6 -3.52 -1.19 -9.26
N ALA A 7 -3.48 0.13 -9.01
CA ALA A 7 -2.65 1.04 -9.78
C ALA A 7 -1.15 0.72 -9.74
N ALA A 8 -0.64 0.20 -8.62
CA ALA A 8 0.74 -0.27 -8.53
C ALA A 8 0.98 -1.59 -9.30
N GLU A 9 0.06 -2.55 -9.18
CA GLU A 9 0.15 -3.84 -9.88
C GLU A 9 0.04 -3.67 -11.40
N ASP A 10 -0.80 -2.75 -11.88
CA ASP A 10 -0.98 -2.45 -13.30
C ASP A 10 0.30 -1.94 -13.98
N ILE A 11 1.17 -1.28 -13.21
CA ILE A 11 2.49 -0.80 -13.69
C ILE A 11 3.64 -1.74 -13.31
N GLY A 12 3.33 -2.92 -12.77
CA GLY A 12 4.30 -3.96 -12.41
C GLY A 12 5.07 -3.70 -11.11
N LEU A 13 4.60 -2.81 -10.23
CA LEU A 13 5.21 -2.62 -8.91
C LEU A 13 4.77 -3.72 -7.94
N PRO A 14 5.71 -4.35 -7.20
CA PRO A 14 5.35 -5.25 -6.12
C PRO A 14 4.55 -4.51 -5.05
N THR A 15 3.57 -5.20 -4.45
CA THR A 15 2.78 -4.66 -3.34
C THR A 15 2.69 -5.67 -2.20
N PHE A 16 2.56 -5.16 -0.97
CA PHE A 16 2.30 -6.00 0.20
C PHE A 16 1.25 -5.36 1.09
N VAL A 17 0.25 -6.15 1.48
CA VAL A 17 -0.83 -5.73 2.37
C VAL A 17 -0.61 -6.33 3.74
N VAL A 18 -0.42 -5.49 4.75
CA VAL A 18 -0.38 -5.91 6.15
C VAL A 18 -1.80 -5.87 6.69
N ALA A 19 -2.23 -7.00 7.25
CA ALA A 19 -3.46 -7.08 8.04
C ALA A 19 -3.11 -7.05 9.54
N ASP A 20 -3.89 -6.32 10.32
CA ASP A 20 -3.76 -6.33 11.77
C ASP A 20 -4.04 -7.73 12.33
N ALA A 21 -3.16 -8.17 13.22
CA ALA A 21 -3.23 -9.51 13.82
C ALA A 21 -4.32 -9.64 14.91
N GLY A 22 -5.14 -8.61 15.14
CA GLY A 22 -6.17 -8.60 16.16
C GLY A 22 -5.63 -8.48 17.58
N ARG A 23 -4.39 -8.02 17.74
CA ARG A 23 -3.77 -7.76 19.06
C ARG A 23 -3.90 -6.30 19.49
N THR A 24 -4.54 -5.48 18.66
CA THR A 24 -4.78 -4.06 18.89
C THR A 24 -6.29 -3.78 18.96
N GLN A 25 -6.66 -2.52 19.21
CA GLN A 25 -8.05 -2.08 19.24
C GLN A 25 -8.71 -2.05 17.83
N VAL A 26 -7.98 -2.40 16.78
CA VAL A 26 -8.49 -2.53 15.42
C VAL A 26 -9.10 -3.92 15.24
N ALA A 27 -10.20 -4.02 14.48
CA ALA A 27 -10.82 -5.30 14.19
C ALA A 27 -9.82 -6.25 13.51
N SER A 28 -9.70 -7.47 14.04
CA SER A 28 -8.81 -8.51 13.51
C SER A 28 -9.03 -8.72 12.01
N GLY A 29 -7.95 -8.85 11.25
CA GLY A 29 -8.00 -9.01 9.79
C GLY A 29 -8.20 -7.70 9.01
N SER A 30 -8.31 -6.56 9.68
CA SER A 30 -8.35 -5.25 9.01
C SER A 30 -7.04 -5.00 8.26
N ARG A 31 -7.15 -4.62 6.98
CA ARG A 31 -6.00 -4.22 6.16
C ARG A 31 -5.56 -2.81 6.58
N THR A 32 -4.44 -2.70 7.30
CA THR A 32 -4.00 -1.46 7.92
C THR A 32 -2.92 -0.74 7.12
N VAL A 33 -2.05 -1.47 6.42
CA VAL A 33 -0.91 -0.88 5.69
C VAL A 33 -0.76 -1.50 4.31
N LEU A 34 -0.50 -0.65 3.31
CA LEU A 34 -0.08 -1.03 1.97
C LEU A 34 1.37 -0.57 1.75
N ALA A 35 2.28 -1.51 1.50
CA ALA A 35 3.61 -1.23 0.96
C ALA A 35 3.57 -1.30 -0.56
N VAL A 36 4.24 -0.35 -1.23
CA VAL A 36 4.37 -0.26 -2.69
C VAL A 36 5.85 -0.19 -3.02
N GLY A 37 6.34 -1.11 -3.87
CA GLY A 37 7.73 -1.23 -4.27
C GLY A 37 8.39 -2.53 -3.76
N PRO A 38 9.71 -2.69 -3.98
CA PRO A 38 10.65 -1.70 -4.51
C PRO A 38 10.44 -1.35 -5.99
N GLY A 39 10.88 -0.16 -6.40
CA GLY A 39 10.76 0.34 -7.78
C GLY A 39 11.47 1.68 -7.96
N SER A 40 11.51 2.20 -9.20
CA SER A 40 12.07 3.54 -9.44
C SER A 40 11.23 4.60 -8.73
N LYS A 41 11.88 5.69 -8.29
CA LYS A 41 11.19 6.80 -7.62
C LYS A 41 10.00 7.31 -8.42
N SER A 42 10.18 7.55 -9.72
CA SER A 42 9.10 8.03 -10.59
C SER A 42 7.92 7.05 -10.68
N ALA A 43 8.18 5.74 -10.70
CA ALA A 43 7.12 4.73 -10.71
C ALA A 43 6.33 4.75 -9.39
N VAL A 44 7.03 4.76 -8.24
CA VAL A 44 6.39 4.82 -6.92
C VAL A 44 5.60 6.12 -6.74
N ASP A 45 6.19 7.27 -7.09
CA ASP A 45 5.56 8.59 -6.98
C ASP A 45 4.31 8.72 -7.88
N SER A 46 4.28 8.04 -9.02
CA SER A 46 3.08 8.04 -9.90
C SER A 46 1.85 7.43 -9.22
N VAL A 47 2.06 6.54 -8.25
CA VAL A 47 1.02 5.87 -7.46
C VAL A 47 0.75 6.62 -6.16
N THR A 48 1.79 6.99 -5.41
CA THR A 48 1.67 7.47 -4.02
C THR A 48 1.88 8.98 -3.84
N GLY A 49 2.39 9.69 -4.84
CA GLY A 49 2.87 11.08 -4.70
C GLY A 49 1.81 12.13 -4.36
N LYS A 50 0.52 11.78 -4.44
CA LYS A 50 -0.60 12.64 -4.00
C LYS A 50 -0.94 12.47 -2.51
N LEU A 51 -0.37 11.47 -1.85
CA LEU A 51 -0.60 11.21 -0.44
C LEU A 51 0.24 12.16 0.42
N ARG A 52 -0.31 12.58 1.56
CA ARG A 52 0.45 13.30 2.57
C ARG A 52 1.40 12.34 3.27
N LEU A 53 2.53 12.87 3.71
CA LEU A 53 3.37 12.18 4.68
C LEU A 53 2.62 12.11 6.02
N LEU A 54 2.81 10.99 6.73
CA LEU A 54 2.23 10.69 8.04
C LEU A 54 2.78 11.61 9.14
#